data_AF-A0A518BMY2-F1
#
_entry.id   AF-A0A518BMY2-F1
#
_cell.length_a   1.000
_cell.length_b   1.000
_cell.length_c   1.000
_cell.angle_alpha   90.00
_cell.angle_beta   90.00
_cell.angle_gamma   90.00
#
_symmetry.space_group_name_H-M   'P 1'
#
loop_
_entity.id
_entity.type
_entity.pdbx_description
1 polymer ?
#
loop_
_entity_poly.entity_id
_entity_poly.type
_entity_poly.pdbx_seq_one_letter_code
_entity_poly.pdbx_strand_id
1 'polypeptide(L)'
;MADRPSSVKQYLAALPADRRAAMEAVRATIKANLDPKFEEGIQYGMVGYYLPHSVFPAGYHCDPTQPLPFASIASQKNHLAIYLFCIYTAPGEAERFAKEWKATGKRLDMGKSCVRFKKLEDVPLEVLGRAIKRATAAKFLKSYLAGLAGTPAGRSRSTGKATTKVRGKATEEAATKAVSSSVGKATKKSAKKTTKKAAKKATKKVATTAASKTTKKASTRATKKSTK
;
A
#
# COMPACT_ATOMS: atom_id res chain seq x y z
N MET A 1 -26.34 -12.79 -15.31
CA MET A 1 -25.78 -12.57 -13.95
C MET A 1 -25.61 -11.06 -13.76
N ALA A 2 -25.50 -10.54 -12.54
CA ALA A 2 -25.06 -9.15 -12.37
C ALA A 2 -23.59 -9.04 -12.83
N ASP A 3 -23.26 -7.97 -13.56
CA ASP A 3 -21.94 -7.80 -14.15
C ASP A 3 -20.85 -7.68 -13.08
N ARG A 4 -19.69 -8.29 -13.32
CA ARG A 4 -18.57 -8.19 -12.37
C ARG A 4 -17.94 -6.81 -12.53
N PRO A 5 -17.90 -5.97 -11.48
CA PRO A 5 -17.36 -4.61 -11.63
C PRO A 5 -15.87 -4.67 -11.97
N SER A 6 -15.48 -4.03 -13.07
CA SER A 6 -14.09 -3.96 -13.53
C SER A 6 -13.27 -2.89 -12.82
N SER A 7 -13.94 -1.97 -12.10
CA SER A 7 -13.29 -0.87 -11.39
C SER A 7 -13.98 -0.54 -10.06
N VAL A 8 -13.23 0.05 -9.13
CA VAL A 8 -13.75 0.53 -7.83
C VAL A 8 -14.84 1.60 -8.02
N LYS A 9 -14.75 2.43 -9.06
CA LYS A 9 -15.79 3.42 -9.40
C LYS A 9 -17.09 2.74 -9.81
N GLN A 10 -17.03 1.71 -10.66
CA GLN A 10 -18.21 0.92 -11.04
C GLN A 10 -18.79 0.15 -9.84
N TYR A 11 -17.93 -0.44 -9.00
CA TYR A 11 -18.35 -1.14 -7.77
C TYR A 11 -19.20 -0.23 -6.88
N LEU A 12 -18.69 0.97 -6.55
CA LEU A 12 -19.40 1.93 -5.69
C LEU A 12 -20.66 2.48 -6.36
N ALA A 13 -20.62 2.77 -7.65
CA ALA A 13 -21.78 3.25 -8.42
C ALA A 13 -22.92 2.21 -8.50
N ALA A 14 -22.62 0.91 -8.44
CA ALA A 14 -23.61 -0.16 -8.38
C ALA A 14 -24.25 -0.36 -6.99
N LEU A 15 -23.73 0.28 -5.92
CA LEU A 15 -24.31 0.19 -4.59
C LEU A 15 -25.48 1.16 -4.39
N PRO A 16 -26.52 0.76 -3.61
CA PRO A 16 -27.48 1.68 -2.98
C PRO A 16 -26.78 2.79 -2.18
N ALA A 17 -27.41 3.96 -2.07
CA ALA A 17 -26.77 5.19 -1.58
C ALA A 17 -26.29 5.11 -0.11
N ASP A 18 -27.07 4.47 0.77
CA ASP A 18 -26.72 4.19 2.17
C ASP A 18 -25.46 3.30 2.26
N ARG A 19 -25.43 2.23 1.47
CA ARG A 19 -24.33 1.26 1.41
C ARG A 19 -23.09 1.88 0.78
N ARG A 20 -23.27 2.76 -0.22
CA ARG A 20 -22.19 3.53 -0.86
C ARG A 20 -21.52 4.47 0.13
N ALA A 21 -22.28 5.29 0.85
CA ALA A 21 -21.73 6.25 1.81
C ALA A 21 -20.88 5.57 2.90
N ALA A 22 -21.38 4.46 3.47
CA ALA A 22 -20.64 3.67 4.45
C ALA A 22 -19.35 3.07 3.86
N MET A 23 -19.42 2.52 2.63
CA MET A 23 -18.27 1.95 1.93
C MET A 23 -17.23 3.01 1.53
N GLU A 24 -17.65 4.21 1.15
CA GLU A 24 -16.77 5.33 0.81
C GLU A 24 -16.04 5.90 2.04
N ALA A 25 -16.71 5.99 3.19
CA ALA A 25 -16.08 6.41 4.44
C ALA A 25 -15.03 5.39 4.94
N VAL A 26 -15.35 4.09 4.87
CA VAL A 26 -14.39 3.02 5.20
C VAL A 26 -13.22 3.01 4.20
N ARG A 27 -13.50 3.17 2.90
CA ARG A 27 -12.48 3.31 1.84
C ARG A 27 -11.53 4.47 2.10
N ALA A 28 -12.06 5.67 2.36
CA ALA A 28 -11.27 6.85 2.67
C ALA A 28 -10.37 6.64 3.91
N THR A 29 -10.93 6.02 4.95
CA THR A 29 -10.20 5.67 6.19
C THR A 29 -9.03 4.73 5.92
N ILE A 30 -9.22 3.69 5.08
CA ILE A 30 -8.14 2.77 4.71
C ILE A 30 -7.09 3.52 3.88
N LYS A 31 -7.49 4.23 2.82
CA LYS A 31 -6.54 4.94 1.92
C LYS A 31 -5.71 6.01 2.63
N ALA A 32 -6.28 6.73 3.59
CA ALA A 32 -5.56 7.74 4.38
C ALA A 32 -4.49 7.15 5.33
N ASN A 33 -4.52 5.82 5.56
CA ASN A 33 -3.63 5.12 6.49
C ASN A 33 -2.76 4.04 5.81
N LEU A 34 -2.94 3.82 4.50
CA LEU A 34 -2.31 2.76 3.74
C LEU A 34 -0.83 3.07 3.43
N ASP A 35 0.03 2.05 3.51
CA ASP A 35 1.41 2.14 3.02
C ASP A 35 1.41 2.30 1.48
N PRO A 36 2.12 3.28 0.90
CA PRO A 36 2.08 3.57 -0.54
C PRO A 36 2.61 2.45 -1.43
N LYS A 37 3.12 1.35 -0.86
CA LYS A 37 3.46 0.12 -1.59
C LYS A 37 2.27 -0.79 -1.89
N PHE A 38 1.11 -0.54 -1.31
CA PHE A 38 -0.13 -1.25 -1.65
C PHE A 38 -0.90 -0.54 -2.75
N GLU A 39 -1.51 -1.32 -3.65
CA GLU A 39 -2.41 -0.83 -4.68
C GLU A 39 -3.88 -1.04 -4.28
N GLU A 40 -4.79 -0.29 -4.93
CA GLU A 40 -6.24 -0.43 -4.80
C GLU A 40 -6.82 -0.90 -6.14
N GLY A 41 -7.64 -1.95 -6.12
CA GLY A 41 -8.31 -2.47 -7.31
C GLY A 41 -9.55 -3.30 -6.99
N ILE A 42 -9.98 -4.12 -7.94
CA ILE A 42 -11.01 -5.15 -7.70
C ILE A 42 -10.31 -6.50 -7.53
N GLN A 43 -10.52 -7.15 -6.39
CA GLN A 43 -10.02 -8.49 -6.10
C GLN A 43 -11.18 -9.35 -5.59
N TYR A 44 -11.30 -10.57 -6.11
CA TYR A 44 -12.42 -11.50 -5.82
C TYR A 44 -13.83 -10.86 -6.00
N GLY A 45 -13.97 -9.89 -6.92
CA GLY A 45 -15.22 -9.18 -7.19
C GLY A 45 -15.60 -8.08 -6.19
N MET A 46 -14.71 -7.75 -5.25
CA MET A 46 -14.88 -6.69 -4.24
C MET A 46 -13.72 -5.68 -4.29
N VAL A 47 -13.85 -4.53 -3.61
CA VAL A 47 -12.78 -3.54 -3.55
C VAL A 47 -11.65 -4.07 -2.66
N GLY A 48 -10.50 -4.34 -3.26
CA GLY A 48 -9.34 -4.94 -2.63
C GLY A 48 -8.16 -3.99 -2.54
N TYR A 49 -7.37 -4.17 -1.49
CA TYR A 49 -6.04 -3.60 -1.30
C TYR A 49 -5.04 -4.75 -1.24
N TYR A 50 -4.02 -4.70 -2.08
CA TYR A 50 -3.08 -5.81 -2.27
C TYR A 50 -1.66 -5.31 -2.48
N LEU A 51 -0.69 -6.18 -2.26
CA LEU A 51 0.70 -5.90 -2.58
C LEU A 51 1.00 -6.40 -4.01
N PRO A 52 1.42 -5.52 -4.94
CA PRO A 52 1.60 -5.87 -6.34
C PRO A 52 2.85 -6.74 -6.57
N HIS A 53 2.87 -7.46 -7.70
CA HIS A 53 3.97 -8.36 -8.07
C HIS A 53 5.32 -7.63 -8.25
N SER A 54 5.31 -6.33 -8.50
CA SER A 54 6.51 -5.47 -8.49
C SER A 54 7.20 -5.37 -7.11
N VAL A 55 6.47 -5.61 -6.03
CA VAL A 55 6.97 -5.64 -4.64
C VAL A 55 7.09 -7.08 -4.12
N PHE A 56 6.22 -7.99 -4.56
CA PHE A 56 6.26 -9.40 -4.16
C PHE A 56 5.95 -10.36 -5.34
N PRO A 57 6.94 -10.71 -6.18
CA PRO A 57 6.73 -11.48 -7.40
C PRO A 57 6.09 -12.86 -7.20
N ALA A 58 6.35 -13.50 -6.05
CA ALA A 58 5.86 -14.85 -5.76
C ALA A 58 4.34 -14.96 -5.56
N GLY A 59 3.64 -13.84 -5.35
CA GLY A 59 2.19 -13.81 -5.22
C GLY A 59 1.60 -14.60 -4.04
N TYR A 60 0.27 -14.62 -3.97
CA TYR A 60 -0.46 -15.28 -2.88
C TYR A 60 -0.36 -16.80 -2.96
N HIS A 61 -0.09 -17.48 -1.85
CA HIS A 61 0.19 -18.92 -1.78
C HIS A 61 1.27 -19.48 -2.73
N CYS A 62 2.17 -18.62 -3.26
CA CYS A 62 3.15 -18.94 -4.31
C CYS A 62 2.55 -19.05 -5.73
N ASP A 63 1.34 -18.55 -5.94
CA ASP A 63 0.71 -18.35 -7.26
C ASP A 63 1.08 -16.95 -7.79
N PRO A 64 1.93 -16.84 -8.83
CA PRO A 64 2.36 -15.56 -9.39
C PRO A 64 1.26 -14.85 -10.20
N THR A 65 0.06 -15.43 -10.36
CA THR A 65 -1.10 -14.75 -10.97
C THR A 65 -1.95 -13.98 -9.96
N GLN A 66 -1.75 -14.19 -8.66
CA GLN A 66 -2.54 -13.55 -7.60
C GLN A 66 -1.69 -12.58 -6.76
N PRO A 67 -2.00 -11.28 -6.69
CA PRO A 67 -1.31 -10.34 -5.81
C PRO A 67 -1.68 -10.63 -4.35
N LEU A 68 -0.79 -10.29 -3.42
CA LEU A 68 -0.93 -10.65 -1.99
C LEU A 68 -2.05 -9.82 -1.32
N PRO A 69 -3.21 -10.39 -0.94
CA PRO A 69 -4.32 -9.63 -0.35
C PRO A 69 -3.96 -9.08 1.04
N PHE A 70 -4.13 -7.77 1.24
CA PHE A 70 -3.86 -7.09 2.51
C PHE A 70 -5.15 -6.72 3.26
N ALA A 71 -6.10 -6.11 2.55
CA ALA A 71 -7.43 -5.77 3.06
C ALA A 71 -8.46 -5.76 1.92
N SER A 72 -9.75 -5.83 2.24
CA SER A 72 -10.82 -5.66 1.25
C SER A 72 -12.11 -5.16 1.91
N ILE A 73 -12.98 -4.51 1.16
CA ILE A 73 -14.31 -4.11 1.62
C ILE A 73 -15.38 -4.66 0.67
N ALA A 74 -16.45 -5.23 1.23
CA ALA A 74 -17.53 -5.84 0.45
C ALA A 74 -18.92 -5.49 0.95
N SER A 75 -19.83 -5.34 0.00
CA SER A 75 -21.27 -5.22 0.21
C SER A 75 -21.93 -6.60 0.04
N GLN A 76 -22.06 -7.35 1.14
CA GLN A 76 -22.70 -8.67 1.16
C GLN A 76 -24.23 -8.57 1.33
N LYS A 77 -25.00 -9.58 0.92
CA LYS A 77 -26.49 -9.53 0.92
C LYS A 77 -27.09 -8.90 2.20
N ASN A 78 -26.65 -9.36 3.38
CA ASN A 78 -27.25 -9.00 4.67
C ASN A 78 -26.42 -8.02 5.53
N HIS A 79 -25.20 -7.64 5.09
CA HIS A 79 -24.25 -6.82 5.87
C HIS A 79 -23.17 -6.18 4.98
N LEU A 80 -22.46 -5.18 5.51
CA LEU A 80 -21.19 -4.72 4.97
C LEU A 80 -20.05 -5.47 5.69
N ALA A 81 -18.94 -5.72 4.99
CA ALA A 81 -17.81 -6.50 5.50
C ALA A 81 -16.48 -5.80 5.24
N ILE A 82 -15.60 -5.80 6.25
CA ILE A 82 -14.18 -5.42 6.13
C ILE A 82 -13.34 -6.67 6.34
N TYR A 83 -12.62 -7.09 5.32
CA TYR A 83 -11.63 -8.17 5.39
C TYR A 83 -10.26 -7.57 5.68
N LEU A 84 -9.62 -8.02 6.75
CA LEU A 84 -8.34 -7.53 7.25
C LEU A 84 -7.37 -8.72 7.35
N PHE A 85 -6.70 -9.06 6.24
CA PHE A 85 -5.66 -10.09 6.24
C PHE A 85 -4.43 -9.64 7.04
N CYS A 86 -4.22 -8.32 7.13
CA CYS A 86 -3.20 -7.68 7.93
C CYS A 86 -3.25 -8.03 9.43
N ILE A 87 -4.43 -8.01 10.07
CA ILE A 87 -4.56 -8.37 11.50
C ILE A 87 -4.53 -9.89 11.74
N TYR A 88 -4.89 -10.69 10.74
CA TYR A 88 -4.91 -12.16 10.82
C TYR A 88 -3.51 -12.78 10.68
N THR A 89 -2.67 -12.21 9.82
CA THR A 89 -1.29 -12.71 9.59
C THR A 89 -0.30 -12.28 10.68
N ALA A 90 -0.57 -11.16 11.38
CA ALA A 90 0.33 -10.60 12.38
C ALA A 90 -0.02 -11.09 13.81
N PRO A 91 0.90 -11.80 14.51
CA PRO A 91 0.66 -12.25 15.88
C PRO A 91 0.26 -11.10 16.81
N GLY A 92 -0.79 -11.32 17.62
CA GLY A 92 -1.31 -10.35 18.60
C GLY A 92 -2.07 -9.14 18.02
N GLU A 93 -2.00 -8.83 16.72
CA GLU A 93 -2.70 -7.66 16.17
C GLU A 93 -4.22 -7.87 16.08
N ALA A 94 -4.72 -9.10 15.87
CA ALA A 94 -6.16 -9.40 15.98
C ALA A 94 -6.71 -9.17 17.41
N GLU A 95 -5.98 -9.62 18.44
CA GLU A 95 -6.33 -9.42 19.85
C GLU A 95 -6.28 -7.94 20.23
N ARG A 96 -5.22 -7.25 19.80
CA ARG A 96 -5.08 -5.79 19.97
C ARG A 96 -6.21 -5.03 19.29
N PHE A 97 -6.58 -5.40 18.07
CA PHE A 97 -7.68 -4.79 17.34
C PHE A 97 -9.02 -5.01 18.06
N ALA A 98 -9.27 -6.23 18.56
CA ALA A 98 -10.45 -6.52 19.39
C ALA A 98 -10.47 -5.70 20.69
N LYS A 99 -9.32 -5.52 21.35
CA LYS A 99 -9.18 -4.68 22.56
C LYS A 99 -9.41 -3.20 22.26
N GLU A 100 -8.79 -2.65 21.21
CA GLU A 100 -8.97 -1.26 20.79
C GLU A 100 -10.41 -0.98 20.33
N TRP A 101 -11.10 -1.94 19.69
CA TRP A 101 -12.51 -1.81 19.32
C TRP A 101 -13.43 -1.88 20.54
N LYS A 102 -13.25 -2.86 21.44
CA LYS A 102 -14.04 -3.00 22.68
C LYS A 102 -13.94 -1.75 23.57
N ALA A 103 -12.78 -1.09 23.59
CA ALA A 103 -12.58 0.17 24.30
C ALA A 103 -13.44 1.35 23.77
N THR A 104 -14.04 1.24 22.58
CA THR A 104 -14.98 2.25 22.04
C THR A 104 -16.44 2.05 22.46
N GLY A 105 -16.73 1.00 23.24
CA GLY A 105 -18.10 0.61 23.62
C GLY A 105 -18.92 -0.02 22.48
N LYS A 106 -18.44 0.03 21.23
CA LYS A 106 -19.12 -0.56 20.07
C LYS A 106 -19.00 -2.09 20.09
N ARG A 107 -20.09 -2.79 19.74
CA ARG A 107 -20.07 -4.25 19.57
C ARG A 107 -19.16 -4.61 18.40
N LEU A 108 -18.45 -5.73 18.53
CA LEU A 108 -17.57 -6.29 17.51
C LEU A 108 -18.13 -7.62 17.02
N ASP A 109 -18.64 -7.65 15.79
CA ASP A 109 -18.99 -8.89 15.10
C ASP A 109 -17.87 -9.22 14.10
N MET A 110 -17.05 -10.23 14.37
CA MET A 110 -15.99 -10.66 13.45
C MET A 110 -15.86 -12.19 13.35
N GLY A 111 -15.32 -12.65 12.22
CA GLY A 111 -14.59 -13.93 12.13
C GLY A 111 -13.07 -13.70 12.17
N LYS A 112 -12.27 -14.71 11.84
CA LYS A 112 -10.78 -14.67 11.89
C LYS A 112 -10.12 -13.43 11.26
N SER A 113 -10.72 -12.88 10.19
CA SER A 113 -10.24 -11.69 9.47
C SER A 113 -11.36 -10.78 8.95
N CYS A 114 -12.63 -11.16 9.13
CA CYS A 114 -13.78 -10.50 8.50
C CYS A 114 -14.64 -9.83 9.58
N VAL A 115 -14.61 -8.49 9.63
CA VAL A 115 -15.48 -7.68 10.49
C VAL A 115 -16.78 -7.38 9.76
N ARG A 116 -17.92 -7.66 10.39
CA ARG A 116 -19.26 -7.46 9.83
C ARG A 116 -19.95 -6.29 10.51
N PHE A 117 -20.63 -5.46 9.73
CA PHE A 117 -21.35 -4.29 10.23
C PHE A 117 -22.61 -4.02 9.40
N LYS A 118 -23.59 -3.28 9.95
CA LYS A 118 -24.80 -2.90 9.19
C LYS A 118 -24.84 -1.40 8.90
N LYS A 119 -24.33 -0.56 9.81
CA LYS A 119 -24.25 0.90 9.62
C LYS A 119 -22.84 1.41 9.87
N LEU A 120 -22.49 2.57 9.30
CA LEU A 120 -21.16 3.15 9.47
C LEU A 120 -20.85 3.47 10.93
N GLU A 121 -21.87 3.88 11.70
CA GLU A 121 -21.76 4.22 13.13
C GLU A 121 -21.38 3.01 14.01
N ASP A 122 -21.57 1.77 13.54
CA ASP A 122 -21.09 0.55 14.20
C ASP A 122 -19.55 0.43 14.15
N VAL A 123 -18.89 1.14 13.21
CA VAL A 123 -17.46 1.00 12.92
C VAL A 123 -16.67 2.18 13.52
N PRO A 124 -15.79 1.94 14.51
CA PRO A 124 -14.83 2.94 14.97
C PRO A 124 -13.71 3.10 13.92
N LEU A 125 -13.92 3.97 12.94
CA LEU A 125 -12.97 4.26 11.84
C LEU A 125 -11.55 4.59 12.35
N GLU A 126 -11.42 5.24 13.50
CA GLU A 126 -10.15 5.48 14.18
C GLU A 126 -9.38 4.20 14.55
N VAL A 127 -10.07 3.15 15.01
CA VAL A 127 -9.44 1.85 15.33
C VAL A 127 -8.99 1.15 14.04
N LEU A 128 -9.83 1.22 13.00
CA LEU A 128 -9.52 0.69 11.67
C LEU A 128 -8.29 1.38 11.06
N GLY A 129 -8.27 2.72 11.03
CA GLY A 129 -7.18 3.52 10.50
C GLY A 129 -5.85 3.21 11.21
N ARG A 130 -5.84 3.14 12.54
CA ARG A 130 -4.66 2.72 13.30
C ARG A 130 -4.22 1.29 12.96
N ALA A 131 -5.12 0.34 12.82
CA ALA A 131 -4.77 -1.04 12.46
C ALA A 131 -4.10 -1.13 11.07
N ILE A 132 -4.67 -0.46 10.06
CA ILE A 132 -4.08 -0.34 8.72
C ILE A 132 -2.68 0.30 8.81
N LYS A 133 -2.56 1.44 9.49
CA LYS A 133 -1.30 2.20 9.64
C LYS A 133 -0.19 1.44 10.37
N ARG A 134 -0.54 0.52 11.28
CA ARG A 134 0.45 -0.34 11.97
C ARG A 134 1.06 -1.37 11.03
N ALA A 135 0.28 -1.89 10.07
CA ALA A 135 0.63 -3.00 9.19
C ALA A 135 1.28 -2.52 7.87
N THR A 136 2.45 -1.88 7.96
CA THR A 136 3.25 -1.50 6.78
C THR A 136 3.60 -2.72 5.92
N ALA A 137 3.82 -2.52 4.61
CA ALA A 137 4.04 -3.60 3.65
C ALA A 137 5.20 -4.53 4.05
N ALA A 138 6.27 -3.97 4.63
CA ALA A 138 7.41 -4.73 5.12
C ALA A 138 7.08 -5.61 6.34
N LYS A 139 6.24 -5.12 7.28
CA LYS A 139 5.79 -5.93 8.43
C LYS A 139 4.84 -7.03 7.96
N PHE A 140 3.89 -6.67 7.09
CA PHE A 140 2.91 -7.60 6.55
C PHE A 140 3.57 -8.75 5.79
N LEU A 141 4.54 -8.47 4.91
CA LEU A 141 5.35 -9.49 4.25
C LEU A 141 6.10 -10.39 5.25
N LYS A 142 6.73 -9.81 6.28
CA LYS A 142 7.45 -10.58 7.32
C LYS A 142 6.51 -11.55 8.04
N SER A 143 5.33 -11.08 8.44
CA SER A 143 4.29 -11.89 9.08
C SER A 143 3.75 -13.00 8.17
N TYR A 144 3.44 -12.67 6.92
CA TYR A 144 2.95 -13.63 5.94
C TYR A 144 3.96 -14.75 5.63
N LEU A 145 5.23 -14.39 5.38
CA LEU A 145 6.30 -15.36 5.10
C LEU A 145 6.59 -16.27 6.31
N ALA A 146 6.55 -15.72 7.54
CA ALA A 146 6.67 -16.52 8.76
C ALA A 146 5.49 -17.51 8.91
N GLY A 147 4.26 -17.08 8.58
CA GLY A 147 3.08 -17.95 8.54
C GLY A 147 3.23 -19.12 7.57
N LEU A 148 3.75 -18.88 6.36
CA LEU A 148 4.03 -19.95 5.38
C LEU A 148 5.02 -20.99 5.94
N ALA A 149 6.11 -20.54 6.59
CA ALA A 149 7.14 -21.43 7.14
C ALA A 149 6.60 -22.40 8.21
N GLY A 150 5.55 -22.02 8.95
CA GLY A 150 4.90 -22.88 9.94
C GLY A 150 4.08 -24.04 9.36
N THR A 151 3.69 -23.96 8.08
CA THR A 151 2.87 -24.99 7.41
C THR A 151 3.70 -26.23 6.98
N PRO A 152 3.08 -27.38 6.70
CA PRO A 152 3.78 -28.52 6.09
C PRO A 152 4.49 -28.17 4.78
N ALA A 153 3.85 -27.34 3.93
CA ALA A 153 4.43 -26.79 2.70
C ALA A 153 5.53 -25.75 2.94
N GLY A 154 5.71 -25.26 4.18
CA GLY A 154 6.87 -24.48 4.62
C GLY A 154 8.01 -25.37 5.11
N ARG A 155 7.69 -26.35 5.98
CA ARG A 155 8.68 -27.29 6.54
C ARG A 155 9.40 -28.11 5.46
N SER A 156 8.69 -28.56 4.43
CA SER A 156 9.29 -29.22 3.25
C SER A 156 10.34 -28.36 2.52
N ARG A 157 10.28 -27.03 2.64
CA ARG A 157 11.29 -26.11 2.07
C ARG A 157 12.44 -25.78 3.03
N SER A 158 12.29 -25.98 4.34
CA SER A 158 13.37 -25.77 5.32
C SER A 158 14.45 -26.86 5.29
N THR A 159 14.12 -28.08 4.89
CA THR A 159 15.08 -29.16 4.60
C THR A 159 15.73 -29.02 3.22
N GLY A 160 15.08 -28.30 2.29
CA GLY A 160 15.56 -28.07 0.92
C GLY A 160 16.71 -27.07 0.77
N LYS A 161 17.70 -27.05 1.67
CA LYS A 161 18.87 -26.14 1.57
C LYS A 161 19.91 -26.65 0.56
N ALA A 162 19.49 -26.77 -0.71
CA ALA A 162 20.35 -27.12 -1.84
C ALA A 162 21.28 -25.96 -2.23
N THR A 163 22.34 -25.79 -1.45
CA THR A 163 23.61 -25.11 -1.76
C THR A 163 23.73 -24.38 -3.12
N THR A 164 23.43 -23.08 -3.15
CA THR A 164 23.95 -22.17 -4.21
C THR A 164 25.46 -21.99 -4.02
N LYS A 165 26.22 -22.96 -4.52
CA LYS A 165 27.66 -23.12 -4.32
C LYS A 165 28.45 -22.03 -5.06
N VAL A 166 28.90 -20.99 -4.33
CA VAL A 166 29.98 -20.13 -4.80
C VAL A 166 31.26 -20.97 -4.89
N ARG A 167 31.66 -21.31 -6.12
CA ARG A 167 32.99 -21.86 -6.43
C ARG A 167 33.43 -21.33 -7.78
N GLY A 168 34.28 -20.30 -7.76
CA GLY A 168 35.04 -19.92 -8.95
C GLY A 168 35.93 -21.07 -9.41
N LYS A 169 36.21 -21.14 -10.71
CA LYS A 169 37.15 -22.10 -11.30
C LYS A 169 38.28 -21.32 -11.98
N ALA A 170 39.47 -21.38 -11.39
CA ALA A 170 40.71 -20.91 -11.98
C ALA A 170 41.81 -21.92 -11.63
N THR A 171 42.38 -22.56 -12.65
CA THR A 171 43.63 -23.33 -12.61
C THR A 171 44.11 -23.58 -14.04
N GLU A 172 45.40 -23.32 -14.29
CA GLU A 172 46.18 -23.77 -15.46
C GLU A 172 46.44 -25.30 -15.46
N GLU A 173 46.89 -25.96 -16.55
CA GLU A 173 47.11 -25.51 -17.96
C GLU A 173 46.18 -26.27 -18.97
N ALA A 174 46.52 -27.19 -19.91
CA ALA A 174 47.77 -27.82 -20.40
C ALA A 174 47.51 -28.50 -21.79
N ALA A 175 48.41 -28.61 -22.79
CA ALA A 175 49.71 -27.96 -23.06
C ALA A 175 50.09 -28.00 -24.57
N THR A 176 51.13 -27.26 -24.98
CA THR A 176 51.83 -27.15 -26.30
C THR A 176 51.47 -28.07 -27.50
N LYS A 177 51.08 -27.45 -28.63
CA LYS A 177 51.86 -27.49 -29.91
C LYS A 177 51.50 -26.29 -30.80
N ALA A 178 52.30 -26.00 -31.83
CA ALA A 178 52.34 -24.71 -32.54
C ALA A 178 52.14 -24.80 -34.06
N VAL A 179 52.01 -23.62 -34.71
CA VAL A 179 51.84 -23.37 -36.17
C VAL A 179 50.43 -23.70 -36.69
N SER A 180 49.80 -22.93 -37.60
CA SER A 180 50.30 -21.94 -38.57
C SER A 180 49.43 -20.69 -38.82
N SER A 181 49.95 -19.81 -39.68
CA SER A 181 49.57 -18.45 -40.13
C SER A 181 48.16 -18.15 -40.69
N SER A 182 47.59 -16.99 -40.31
CA SER A 182 47.04 -15.91 -41.19
C SER A 182 46.41 -14.80 -40.31
N VAL A 183 46.87 -13.54 -40.26
CA VAL A 183 46.94 -12.43 -41.26
C VAL A 183 45.57 -11.82 -41.61
N GLY A 184 45.35 -10.55 -41.21
CA GLY A 184 44.16 -9.74 -41.55
C GLY A 184 43.50 -8.99 -40.37
N LYS A 185 44.19 -8.11 -39.62
CA LYS A 185 44.40 -6.67 -39.93
C LYS A 185 43.11 -5.84 -40.17
N ALA A 186 42.48 -5.36 -39.09
CA ALA A 186 41.59 -4.18 -39.12
C ALA A 186 41.57 -3.42 -37.78
N THR A 187 42.43 -2.40 -37.63
CA THR A 187 42.23 -1.30 -36.65
C THR A 187 41.53 -0.13 -37.39
N LYS A 188 41.00 0.95 -36.81
CA LYS A 188 41.33 1.69 -35.57
C LYS A 188 40.29 2.83 -35.33
N LYS A 189 40.38 3.47 -34.14
CA LYS A 189 39.94 4.83 -33.72
C LYS A 189 38.56 5.00 -33.03
N SER A 190 38.30 6.04 -32.21
CA SER A 190 39.07 6.81 -31.18
C SER A 190 38.43 8.20 -30.94
N ALA A 191 38.66 8.78 -29.74
CA ALA A 191 38.33 10.15 -29.26
C ALA A 191 36.84 10.47 -29.02
N LYS A 192 36.38 11.21 -28.00
CA LYS A 192 36.94 12.17 -26.98
C LYS A 192 37.09 13.64 -27.39
N LYS A 193 36.09 14.48 -27.06
CA LYS A 193 36.09 15.90 -26.58
C LYS A 193 34.60 16.27 -26.31
N THR A 194 34.08 16.84 -25.21
CA THR A 194 34.39 17.98 -24.28
C THR A 194 33.75 19.34 -24.63
N THR A 195 33.38 20.09 -23.56
CA THR A 195 33.30 21.57 -23.38
C THR A 195 32.09 22.43 -23.82
N LYS A 196 31.55 23.17 -22.81
CA LYS A 196 30.99 24.57 -22.77
C LYS A 196 29.76 24.91 -23.67
N LYS A 197 28.71 25.66 -23.26
CA LYS A 197 28.41 26.76 -22.28
C LYS A 197 28.26 28.16 -22.95
N ALA A 198 27.02 28.61 -23.15
CA ALA A 198 26.49 30.00 -23.27
C ALA A 198 24.97 29.92 -23.59
N ALA A 199 24.05 30.87 -23.34
CA ALA A 199 23.97 32.19 -22.67
C ALA A 199 22.55 32.28 -21.99
N LYS A 200 22.27 33.03 -20.90
CA LYS A 200 22.06 34.51 -20.76
C LYS A 200 21.14 35.14 -21.83
N LYS A 201 20.24 36.12 -21.57
CA LYS A 201 19.76 36.81 -20.34
C LYS A 201 18.67 37.87 -20.70
N ALA A 202 17.48 37.87 -20.09
CA ALA A 202 16.49 38.98 -20.06
C ALA A 202 15.29 38.63 -19.13
N THR A 203 14.59 39.52 -18.38
CA THR A 203 14.87 40.89 -17.86
C THR A 203 14.07 41.14 -16.55
N LYS A 204 14.25 42.30 -15.88
CA LYS A 204 13.80 42.59 -14.50
C LYS A 204 12.75 43.72 -14.42
N LYS A 205 11.63 43.48 -13.74
CA LYS A 205 10.75 44.44 -13.02
C LYS A 205 9.91 43.59 -12.04
N VAL A 206 9.84 43.77 -10.71
CA VAL A 206 9.98 44.92 -9.80
C VAL A 206 8.85 45.94 -9.92
N ALA A 207 7.87 45.79 -9.03
CA ALA A 207 7.10 46.87 -8.42
C ALA A 207 6.82 46.46 -6.96
N THR A 208 6.96 47.38 -6.02
CA THR A 208 6.82 47.13 -4.57
C THR A 208 6.07 48.29 -3.92
N THR A 209 5.31 47.98 -2.87
CA THR A 209 4.82 48.91 -1.85
C THR A 209 3.74 49.92 -2.24
N ALA A 210 2.54 49.72 -1.67
CA ALA A 210 1.67 50.78 -1.17
C ALA A 210 0.91 50.22 0.07
N ALA A 211 0.67 51.03 1.10
CA ALA A 211 0.09 50.57 2.37
C ALA A 211 -0.68 51.67 3.12
N SER A 212 -1.64 51.26 3.99
CA SER A 212 -2.49 52.11 4.87
C SER A 212 -3.49 53.02 4.12
N LYS A 213 -4.66 53.43 4.64
CA LYS A 213 -5.20 53.65 6.01
C LYS A 213 -6.71 53.26 6.06
N THR A 214 -7.31 52.68 7.11
CA THR A 214 -7.59 53.09 8.52
C THR A 214 -8.95 53.81 8.72
N THR A 215 -9.58 53.58 9.88
CA THR A 215 -10.90 54.08 10.39
C THR A 215 -12.14 53.28 9.91
N LYS A 216 -13.25 53.18 10.67
CA LYS A 216 -13.60 53.84 11.96
C LYS A 216 -14.31 52.90 12.96
N LYS A 217 -13.99 53.11 14.24
CA LYS A 217 -14.38 52.43 15.49
C LYS A 217 -15.75 52.87 16.06
N ALA A 218 -16.59 51.92 16.47
CA ALA A 218 -17.58 51.97 17.58
C ALA A 218 -17.96 50.50 17.93
N SER A 219 -17.97 50.00 19.17
CA SER A 219 -18.77 50.36 20.37
C SER A 219 -20.28 50.06 20.18
N THR A 220 -20.98 49.35 21.06
CA THR A 220 -20.85 49.26 22.53
C THR A 220 -20.97 47.84 23.13
N ARG A 221 -20.55 47.69 24.40
CA ARG A 221 -20.82 46.55 25.29
C ARG A 221 -21.32 47.07 26.65
N ALA A 222 -22.56 46.74 27.01
CA ALA A 222 -23.19 46.98 28.32
C ALA A 222 -24.23 45.84 28.51
N THR A 223 -24.28 45.04 29.58
CA THR A 223 -24.67 45.33 30.98
C THR A 223 -26.05 45.98 31.10
N LYS A 224 -26.99 45.49 31.94
CA LYS A 224 -26.93 44.43 32.97
C LYS A 224 -28.36 43.96 33.36
N LYS A 225 -28.42 42.83 34.09
CA LYS A 225 -29.40 42.46 35.15
C LYS A 225 -30.82 43.06 35.19
N SER A 226 -31.80 42.17 35.33
CA SER A 226 -32.90 42.19 36.32
C SER A 226 -33.63 43.50 36.63
N THR A 227 -34.95 43.50 36.34
CA THR A 227 -35.96 43.41 37.41
C THR A 227 -37.18 42.59 36.96
N LYS A 228 -37.97 42.16 37.93
CA LYS A 228 -39.32 41.60 37.80
C LYS A 228 -40.33 42.74 37.93
#